data_AF-A0A165ZI10-F1
#
_entry.id   AF-A0A165ZI10-F1
#
_cell.length_a   1.000
_cell.length_b   1.000
_cell.length_c   1.000
_cell.angle_alpha   90.00
_cell.angle_beta   90.00
_cell.angle_gamma   90.00
#
_symmetry.space_group_name_H-M   'P 1'
#
loop_
_entity.id
_entity.type
_entity.pdbx_description
1 polymer ?
#
loop_
_entity_poly.entity_id
_entity_poly.type
_entity_poly.pdbx_seq_one_letter_code
_entity_poly.pdbx_strand_id
1 'polypeptide(L)'
;MQNRVKTTLSLDKDIIKSIKLVALNKDTTQTKIINEYLKQGLMNEEDINKENKIPEHLILNKSTYNPDHEKLMSMAGIAKNGKPFSSVELIRKMREGGHDIP
;
A
#
# COMPACT_ATOMS: atom_id res chain seq x y z
N MET A 1 -5.43 22.90 -20.12
CA MET A 1 -6.81 22.37 -20.01
C MET A 1 -6.74 20.98 -19.37
N GLN A 2 -7.60 20.67 -18.39
CA GLN A 2 -7.66 19.30 -17.88
C GLN A 2 -8.32 18.41 -18.96
N ASN A 3 -7.58 17.44 -19.49
CA ASN A 3 -8.03 16.53 -20.55
C ASN A 3 -8.99 15.48 -19.97
N ARG A 4 -10.25 15.87 -19.73
CA ARG A 4 -11.29 14.99 -19.19
C ARG A 4 -12.35 14.71 -20.26
N VAL A 5 -12.59 13.43 -20.53
CA VAL A 5 -13.68 12.97 -21.41
C VAL A 5 -14.92 12.70 -20.55
N LYS A 6 -16.09 13.11 -21.03
CA LYS A 6 -17.37 12.74 -20.41
C LYS A 6 -17.80 11.38 -20.94
N THR A 7 -18.09 10.45 -20.04
CA THR A 7 -18.46 9.08 -20.38
C THR A 7 -19.67 8.66 -19.56
N THR A 8 -20.52 7.82 -20.15
CA THR A 8 -21.65 7.18 -19.47
C THR A 8 -21.27 5.75 -19.12
N LEU A 9 -21.54 5.33 -17.89
CA LEU A 9 -21.26 4.00 -17.36
C LEU A 9 -22.46 3.51 -16.57
N SER A 10 -22.78 2.22 -16.73
CA SER A 10 -23.76 1.54 -15.88
C SER A 10 -23.04 0.89 -14.70
N LEU A 11 -23.52 1.16 -13.49
CA LEU A 11 -22.99 0.58 -12.25
C LEU A 11 -24.14 0.03 -11.42
N ASP A 12 -23.88 -1.07 -10.72
CA ASP A 12 -24.85 -1.63 -9.79
C ASP A 12 -25.22 -0.62 -8.70
N LYS A 13 -26.50 -0.64 -8.32
CA LYS A 13 -27.08 0.29 -7.36
C LYS A 13 -26.35 0.27 -6.02
N ASP A 14 -25.93 -0.91 -5.56
CA ASP A 14 -25.29 -1.07 -4.26
C ASP A 14 -23.81 -0.64 -4.27
N ILE A 15 -23.14 -0.75 -5.42
CA ILE A 15 -21.80 -0.17 -5.63
C ILE A 15 -21.86 1.35 -5.51
N ILE A 16 -22.83 2.00 -6.17
CA ILE A 16 -23.01 3.45 -6.10
C ILE A 16 -23.32 3.93 -4.68
N LYS A 17 -24.18 3.21 -3.93
CA LYS A 17 -24.44 3.54 -2.52
C LYS A 17 -23.16 3.48 -1.68
N SER A 18 -22.36 2.44 -1.87
CA SER A 18 -21.11 2.26 -1.13
C SER A 18 -20.11 3.36 -1.45
N ILE A 19 -19.95 3.71 -2.73
CA ILE A 19 -19.10 4.84 -3.16
C ILE A 19 -19.57 6.16 -2.53
N LYS A 20 -20.88 6.39 -2.42
CA LYS A 20 -21.43 7.58 -1.76
C LYS A 20 -21.06 7.64 -0.29
N LEU A 21 -21.16 6.53 0.45
CA LEU A 21 -20.75 6.48 1.86
C LEU A 21 -19.25 6.76 2.02
N VAL A 22 -18.42 6.16 1.17
CA VAL A 22 -16.97 6.41 1.18
C VAL A 22 -16.66 7.89 0.90
N ALA A 23 -17.34 8.50 -0.07
CA ALA A 23 -17.15 9.90 -0.41
C ALA A 23 -17.51 10.82 0.77
N LEU A 24 -18.61 10.53 1.49
CA LEU A 24 -18.99 11.26 2.70
C LEU A 24 -17.95 11.12 3.81
N ASN A 25 -17.49 9.89 4.07
CA ASN A 25 -16.50 9.63 5.13
C ASN A 25 -15.13 10.29 4.85
N LYS A 26 -14.79 10.48 3.58
CA LYS A 26 -13.52 11.09 3.15
C LYS A 26 -13.63 12.60 2.85
N ASP A 27 -14.79 13.20 3.13
CA ASP A 27 -15.10 14.60 2.79
C ASP A 27 -14.73 14.96 1.35
N THR A 28 -15.21 14.15 0.40
CA THR A 28 -14.86 14.30 -1.01
C THR A 28 -16.01 13.95 -1.95
N THR A 29 -15.78 14.05 -3.27
CA THR A 29 -16.82 13.83 -4.27
C THR A 29 -16.85 12.39 -4.75
N GLN A 30 -18.04 11.89 -5.08
CA GLN A 30 -18.23 10.56 -5.67
C GLN A 30 -17.39 10.36 -6.93
N THR A 31 -17.32 11.39 -7.80
CA THR A 31 -16.51 11.35 -9.02
C THR A 31 -15.02 11.17 -8.73
N LYS A 32 -14.50 11.80 -7.67
CA LYS A 32 -13.10 11.63 -7.27
C LYS A 32 -12.83 10.19 -6.80
N ILE A 33 -13.72 9.64 -5.96
CA ILE A 33 -13.61 8.25 -5.49
C ILE A 33 -13.68 7.26 -6.66
N ILE A 34 -14.62 7.44 -7.58
CA ILE A 34 -14.75 6.58 -8.78
C ILE A 34 -13.43 6.59 -9.57
N ASN A 35 -12.87 7.78 -9.85
CA ASN A 35 -11.63 7.87 -10.59
C ASN A 35 -10.43 7.26 -9.85
N GLU A 36 -10.34 7.45 -8.53
CA GLU A 36 -9.29 6.85 -7.70
C GLU A 36 -9.35 5.32 -7.74
N TYR A 37 -10.54 4.75 -7.58
CA TYR A 37 -10.72 3.29 -7.60
C TYR A 37 -10.53 2.69 -8.99
N LEU A 38 -10.99 3.35 -10.05
CA LEU A 38 -10.70 2.91 -11.42
C LEU A 38 -9.20 2.93 -11.70
N LYS A 39 -8.48 3.97 -11.25
CA LYS A 39 -7.02 4.05 -11.38
C LYS A 39 -6.32 2.93 -10.61
N GLN A 40 -6.74 2.67 -9.37
CA GLN A 40 -6.20 1.57 -8.56
C GLN A 40 -6.47 0.20 -9.20
N GLY A 41 -7.68 -0.02 -9.72
CA GLY A 41 -8.04 -1.24 -10.45
C GLY A 41 -7.11 -1.47 -11.64
N LEU A 42 -6.93 -0.45 -12.48
CA LEU A 42 -6.03 -0.54 -13.64
C LEU A 42 -4.57 -0.76 -13.23
N MET A 43 -4.10 -0.14 -12.13
CA MET A 43 -2.75 -0.37 -11.61
C MET A 43 -2.54 -1.82 -11.15
N ASN A 44 -3.58 -2.44 -10.58
CA ASN A 44 -3.52 -3.80 -10.07
C ASN A 44 -3.86 -4.87 -11.11
N GLU A 45 -4.24 -4.47 -12.32
CA GLU A 45 -4.56 -5.38 -13.42
C GLU A 45 -3.28 -6.06 -13.92
N GLU A 46 -3.16 -7.37 -13.70
CA GLU A 46 -1.93 -8.12 -13.97
C GLU A 46 -1.53 -8.12 -15.45
N ASP A 47 -2.51 -8.08 -16.34
CA ASP A 47 -2.30 -8.08 -17.79
C ASP A 47 -1.76 -6.73 -18.30
N ILE A 48 -2.05 -5.65 -17.58
CA ILE A 48 -1.62 -4.29 -17.94
C ILE A 48 -0.32 -3.93 -17.22
N ASN A 49 -0.17 -4.31 -15.95
CA ASN A 49 0.98 -3.97 -15.11
C ASN A 49 1.78 -5.19 -14.69
N LYS A 50 2.52 -5.78 -15.64
CA LYS A 50 3.48 -6.88 -15.40
C LYS A 50 4.59 -6.52 -14.40
N GLU A 51 4.80 -5.23 -14.13
CA GLU A 51 5.82 -4.72 -13.19
C GLU A 51 5.37 -4.76 -11.71
N ASN A 52 4.09 -4.94 -11.41
CA ASN A 52 3.59 -5.02 -10.02
C ASN A 52 3.71 -6.43 -9.42
N LYS A 53 4.21 -7.40 -10.18
CA LYS A 53 4.68 -8.66 -9.60
C LYS A 53 6.03 -8.39 -8.95
N ILE A 54 6.11 -8.58 -7.62
CA ILE A 54 7.40 -8.66 -6.93
C ILE A 54 8.25 -9.62 -7.76
N PRO A 55 9.37 -9.16 -8.35
CA PRO A 55 10.20 -10.02 -9.17
C PRO A 55 10.50 -11.31 -8.40
N GLU A 56 10.34 -12.46 -9.04
CA GLU A 56 10.35 -13.74 -8.31
C GLU A 56 11.63 -13.97 -7.51
N HIS A 57 12.73 -13.37 -7.94
CA HIS A 57 14.03 -13.39 -7.28
C HIS A 57 14.10 -12.57 -5.98
N LEU A 58 13.16 -11.65 -5.75
CA LEU A 58 13.01 -10.90 -4.49
C LEU A 58 12.10 -11.64 -3.48
N ILE A 59 11.39 -12.68 -3.90
CA ILE A 59 10.59 -13.53 -3.01
C ILE A 59 11.52 -14.60 -2.44
N LEU A 60 12.25 -14.25 -1.38
CA LEU A 60 13.01 -15.22 -0.58
C LEU A 60 12.03 -16.27 -0.04
N ASN A 61 12.35 -17.55 -0.28
CA ASN A 61 11.63 -18.70 0.28
C ASN A 61 10.15 -18.85 -0.15
N LYS A 62 9.85 -18.74 -1.44
CA LYS A 62 8.50 -19.05 -2.01
C LYS A 62 7.87 -20.34 -1.45
N SER A 63 8.67 -21.37 -1.17
CA SER A 63 8.22 -22.68 -0.71
C SER A 63 8.01 -22.81 0.81
N THR A 64 8.53 -21.87 1.62
CA THR A 64 8.41 -21.89 3.09
C THR A 64 7.86 -20.58 3.67
N TYR A 65 7.37 -19.69 2.81
CA TYR A 65 6.75 -18.42 3.20
C TYR A 65 5.43 -18.66 3.94
N ASN A 66 5.50 -18.71 5.26
CA ASN A 66 4.35 -18.72 6.17
C ASN A 66 4.45 -17.48 7.08
N PRO A 67 3.97 -16.31 6.62
CA PRO A 67 4.08 -15.09 7.40
C PRO A 67 3.19 -15.20 8.64
N ASP A 68 3.80 -15.13 9.82
CA ASP A 68 3.08 -14.99 11.08
C ASP A 68 2.49 -13.58 11.16
N HIS A 69 1.19 -13.50 10.88
CA HIS A 69 0.43 -12.26 10.79
C HIS A 69 0.39 -11.51 12.13
N GLU A 70 0.47 -12.24 13.25
CA GLU A 70 0.45 -11.67 14.60
C GLU A 70 1.80 -11.03 14.93
N LYS A 71 2.90 -11.70 14.54
CA LYS A 71 4.26 -11.15 14.61
C LYS A 71 4.43 -9.91 13.73
N LEU A 72 3.87 -9.90 12.52
CA LEU A 72 3.93 -8.72 11.63
C LEU A 72 3.16 -7.53 12.22
N MET A 73 1.98 -7.76 12.79
CA MET A 73 1.16 -6.70 13.41
C MET A 73 1.80 -6.14 14.69
N SER A 74 2.43 -6.98 15.51
CA SER A 74 3.18 -6.51 16.69
C SER A 74 4.39 -5.64 16.29
N MET A 75 5.08 -5.97 15.20
CA MET A 75 6.15 -5.12 14.65
C MET A 75 5.63 -3.79 14.11
N ALA A 76 4.43 -3.74 13.52
CA ALA A 76 3.81 -2.50 13.08
C ALA A 76 3.49 -1.55 14.26
N GLY A 77 3.09 -2.11 15.41
CA GLY A 77 2.92 -1.35 16.65
C GLY A 77 4.24 -0.80 17.22
N ILE A 78 5.32 -1.61 17.17
CA ILE A 78 6.67 -1.20 17.58
C ILE A 78 7.21 -0.10 16.66
N ALA A 79 7.00 -0.18 15.35
CA ALA A 79 7.43 0.84 14.39
C ALA A 79 6.69 2.18 14.58
N LYS A 80 5.44 2.14 15.06
CA LYS A 80 4.66 3.35 15.40
C LYS A 80 5.10 3.99 16.72
N ASN A 81 5.58 3.19 17.68
CA ASN A 81 5.99 3.66 19.02
C ASN A 81 7.50 3.82 19.21
N GLY A 82 8.31 3.38 18.23
CA GLY A 82 9.76 3.56 18.24
C GLY A 82 10.11 4.98 17.84
N LYS A 83 10.89 5.67 18.66
CA LYS A 83 11.50 6.96 18.31
C LYS A 83 12.02 6.90 16.86
N PRO A 84 11.79 7.92 16.03
CA PRO A 84 12.30 7.93 14.66
C PRO A 84 13.81 7.68 14.71
N PHE A 85 14.24 6.59 14.05
CA PHE A 85 15.66 6.24 13.98
C PHE A 85 16.13 6.36 12.53
N SER A 86 17.33 6.90 12.35
CA SER A 86 17.95 6.99 11.03
C SER A 86 18.58 5.64 10.67
N SER A 87 18.07 5.01 9.60
CA SER A 87 18.63 3.75 9.09
C SER A 87 20.09 3.88 8.64
N VAL A 88 20.45 5.05 8.10
CA VAL A 88 21.83 5.37 7.70
C VAL A 88 22.75 5.44 8.92
N GLU A 89 22.26 6.04 10.00
CA GLU A 89 23.02 6.20 11.23
C GLU A 89 23.21 4.86 11.96
N LEU A 90 22.21 3.97 11.90
CA LEU A 90 22.30 2.61 12.43
C LEU A 90 23.37 1.78 11.70
N ILE A 91 23.35 1.81 10.36
CA ILE A 91 24.37 1.11 9.54
C ILE A 91 25.76 1.69 9.79
N ARG A 92 25.87 3.02 9.97
CA ARG A 92 27.13 3.68 10.30
C ARG A 92 27.66 3.24 11.66
N LYS A 93 26.81 3.18 12.70
CA LYS A 93 27.16 2.67 14.04
C LYS A 93 27.59 1.21 14.02
N MET A 94 26.90 0.35 13.26
CA MET A 94 27.30 -1.06 13.10
C MET A 94 28.66 -1.21 12.41
N ARG A 95 29.00 -0.30 11.49
CA ARG A 95 30.29 -0.28 10.78
C ARG A 95 31.43 0.28 11.63
N GLU A 96 31.13 1.19 12.55
CA GLU A 96 32.10 1.86 13.43
C GLU A 96 32.52 0.99 14.64
N GLY A 97 31.93 -0.21 14.83
CA GLY A 97 32.48 -1.26 15.69
C GLY A 97 32.56 -0.95 17.19
N GLY A 98 31.73 -0.04 17.70
CA GLY A 98 31.80 0.43 19.09
C GLY A 98 30.57 0.11 19.94
N HIS A 99 30.76 -0.83 20.87
CA HIS A 99 30.04 -1.07 22.14
C HIS A 99 28.89 -2.08 22.24
N ASP A 100 28.99 -2.82 23.36
CA ASP A 100 28.12 -3.86 23.88
C ASP A 100 26.64 -3.46 23.97
N ILE A 101 25.78 -4.40 23.59
CA ILE A 101 24.33 -4.33 23.78
C ILE A 101 24.06 -4.95 25.17
N PRO A 102 23.37 -4.26 26.10
CA PRO A 102 22.94 -4.86 27.37
C PRO A 102 21.93 -5.99 27.15
#